data_AF-A0A6A3LWQ0-F1
#
_entry.id   AF-A0A6A3LWQ0-F1
#
_cell.length_a   1.000
_cell.length_b   1.000
_cell.length_c   1.000
_cell.angle_alpha   90.00
_cell.angle_beta   90.00
_cell.angle_gamma   90.00
#
_symmetry.space_group_name_H-M   'P 1'
#
loop_
_entity.id
_entity.type
_entity.pdbx_description
1 polymer ?
#
loop_
_entity_poly.entity_id
_entity_poly.type
_entity_poly.pdbx_seq_one_letter_code
_entity_poly.pdbx_strand_id
1 'polypeptide(L)'
;MHRAVADARLKQTLLNKKRERGDNMVNFSEGDYVLRSRVDEKGQNKLLVTWVGPCVVTAAQAYNAFKVKHLVTGEELDVHASRLKFFVDKDLEVTEELLEHMAAQGIILRVRELIRNRWNDQSRSYEILVWWHGLEAIEDSWEPLSAMYKDVSTLVQAYVASAKDSKLERHLKALEAPAKRR
;
A
#
# COMPACT_ATOMS: atom_id res chain seq x y z
N MET A 1 34.55 4.89 -16.31
CA MET A 1 33.08 4.72 -16.14
C MET A 1 32.31 4.41 -17.44
N HIS A 2 32.92 3.79 -18.47
CA HIS A 2 32.21 3.49 -19.74
C HIS A 2 31.79 2.01 -19.93
N ARG A 3 32.35 1.08 -19.15
CA ARG A 3 32.04 -0.37 -19.26
C ARG A 3 30.66 -0.74 -18.72
N ALA A 4 30.30 -0.25 -17.53
CA ALA A 4 29.00 -0.56 -16.90
C ALA A 4 27.78 -0.11 -17.74
N VAL A 5 27.90 1.00 -18.47
CA VAL A 5 26.85 1.50 -19.37
C VAL A 5 26.74 0.64 -20.63
N ALA A 6 27.86 0.10 -21.12
CA ALA A 6 27.89 -0.82 -22.25
C ALA A 6 27.25 -2.17 -21.88
N ASP A 7 27.52 -2.67 -20.67
CA ASP A 7 26.93 -3.92 -20.17
C ASP A 7 25.41 -3.80 -19.97
N ALA A 8 24.94 -2.67 -19.44
CA ALA A 8 23.52 -2.38 -19.31
C ALA A 8 22.79 -2.31 -20.67
N ARG A 9 23.42 -1.67 -21.68
CA ARG A 9 22.88 -1.62 -23.05
C ARG A 9 22.83 -3.00 -23.70
N LEU A 10 23.89 -3.80 -23.54
CA LEU A 10 23.96 -5.16 -24.07
C LEU A 10 22.88 -6.05 -23.43
N LYS A 11 22.69 -5.95 -22.10
CA LYS A 11 21.64 -6.63 -21.35
C LYS A 11 20.25 -6.26 -21.88
N GLN A 12 19.99 -4.98 -22.14
CA GLN A 12 18.73 -4.51 -22.71
C GLN A 12 18.49 -5.05 -24.13
N THR A 13 19.51 -5.08 -24.99
CA THR A 13 19.40 -5.62 -26.36
C THR A 13 19.10 -7.12 -26.36
N LEU A 14 19.73 -7.89 -25.48
CA LEU A 14 19.47 -9.32 -25.32
C LEU A 14 18.05 -9.60 -24.79
N LEU A 15 17.58 -8.79 -23.85
CA LEU A 15 16.21 -8.87 -23.32
C LEU A 15 15.16 -8.56 -24.39
N ASN A 16 15.40 -7.56 -25.25
CA ASN A 16 14.51 -7.23 -26.36
C ASN A 16 14.46 -8.36 -27.41
N LYS A 17 15.59 -8.98 -27.75
CA LYS A 17 15.64 -10.13 -28.66
C LYS A 17 14.95 -11.38 -28.11
N LYS A 18 14.94 -11.58 -26.78
CA LYS A 18 14.16 -12.65 -26.13
C LYS A 18 12.65 -12.40 -26.22
N ARG A 19 12.22 -11.14 -26.08
CA ARG A 19 10.80 -10.75 -26.23
C ARG A 19 10.27 -10.98 -27.65
N GLU A 20 11.08 -10.74 -28.67
CA GLU A 20 10.71 -11.00 -30.08
C GLU A 20 10.46 -12.49 -30.39
N ARG A 21 11.00 -13.42 -29.59
CA ARG A 21 10.86 -14.87 -29.78
C ARG A 21 9.63 -15.48 -29.10
N GLY A 22 8.82 -14.69 -28.40
CA GLY A 22 7.63 -15.19 -27.68
C GLY A 22 7.96 -16.01 -26.42
N ASP A 23 9.23 -16.04 -26.01
CA ASP A 23 9.73 -16.79 -24.87
C ASP A 23 9.54 -15.95 -23.59
N ASN A 24 8.28 -15.72 -23.22
CA ASN A 24 7.89 -14.93 -22.05
C ASN A 24 8.07 -15.77 -20.76
N MET A 25 9.29 -16.27 -20.51
CA MET A 25 9.73 -16.64 -19.17
C MET A 25 10.08 -15.36 -18.43
N VAL A 26 9.16 -14.91 -17.57
CA VAL A 26 9.44 -13.81 -16.64
C VAL A 26 10.35 -14.37 -15.55
N ASN A 27 11.64 -14.05 -15.65
CA ASN A 27 12.71 -14.66 -14.84
C ASN A 27 12.85 -13.99 -13.46
N PHE A 28 11.82 -14.06 -12.61
CA PHE A 28 12.04 -13.80 -11.19
C PHE A 28 12.69 -15.03 -10.55
N SER A 29 13.61 -14.78 -9.64
CA SER A 29 14.31 -15.80 -8.85
C SER A 29 14.09 -15.53 -7.37
N GLU A 30 14.22 -16.56 -6.56
CA GLU A 30 14.20 -16.42 -5.09
C GLU A 30 15.25 -15.38 -4.65
N GLY A 31 14.83 -14.47 -3.78
CA GLY A 31 15.60 -13.32 -3.32
C GLY A 31 15.45 -12.04 -4.14
N ASP A 32 14.77 -12.07 -5.29
CA ASP A 32 14.53 -10.85 -6.07
C ASP A 32 13.53 -9.93 -5.35
N TYR A 33 13.83 -8.62 -5.32
CA TYR A 33 12.90 -7.61 -4.83
C TYR A 33 11.98 -7.14 -5.96
N VAL A 34 10.68 -7.26 -5.75
CA VAL A 34 9.64 -7.00 -6.73
C VAL A 34 8.54 -6.11 -6.16
N LEU A 35 7.96 -5.27 -7.00
CA LEU A 35 6.70 -4.58 -6.72
C LEU A 35 5.54 -5.45 -7.16
N ARG A 36 4.50 -5.52 -6.34
CA ARG A 36 3.25 -6.22 -6.65
C ARG A 36 2.20 -5.24 -7.13
N SER A 37 1.51 -5.56 -8.23
CA SER A 37 0.37 -4.78 -8.67
C SER A 37 -0.87 -5.13 -7.84
N ARG A 38 -1.50 -4.12 -7.22
CA ARG A 38 -2.83 -4.16 -6.64
C ARG A 38 -3.81 -3.49 -7.60
N VAL A 39 -4.95 -4.13 -7.85
CA VAL A 39 -6.04 -3.53 -8.62
C VAL A 39 -6.96 -2.85 -7.61
N ASP A 40 -7.06 -1.54 -7.67
CA ASP A 40 -8.00 -0.78 -6.85
C ASP A 40 -9.26 -0.50 -7.68
N GLU A 41 -10.42 -0.88 -7.14
CA GLU A 41 -11.71 -0.44 -7.68
C GLU A 41 -11.92 1.02 -7.28
N LYS A 42 -11.71 1.95 -8.22
CA LYS A 42 -12.27 3.29 -8.08
C LYS A 42 -13.65 3.31 -8.74
N GLY A 43 -14.60 3.92 -8.03
CA GLY A 43 -15.90 4.26 -8.59
C GLY A 43 -15.71 4.99 -9.92
N GLN A 44 -16.33 4.43 -10.97
CA GLN A 44 -16.30 4.81 -12.38
C GLN A 44 -15.26 4.08 -13.25
N ASN A 45 -15.63 2.88 -13.70
CA ASN A 45 -15.26 2.17 -14.94
C ASN A 45 -13.79 2.11 -15.39
N LYS A 46 -12.82 2.49 -14.56
CA LYS A 46 -11.40 2.42 -14.89
C LYS A 46 -10.61 1.75 -13.76
N LEU A 47 -10.07 0.57 -14.06
CA LEU A 47 -9.15 -0.14 -13.18
C LEU A 47 -7.86 0.68 -13.07
N LEU A 48 -7.54 1.11 -11.85
CA LEU A 48 -6.24 1.70 -11.56
C LEU A 48 -5.34 0.61 -10.99
N VAL A 49 -4.17 0.46 -11.60
CA VAL A 49 -3.15 -0.48 -11.15
C VAL A 49 -2.17 0.27 -10.28
N THR A 50 -2.21 0.03 -8.98
CA THR A 50 -1.29 0.59 -8.00
C THR A 50 -0.17 -0.40 -7.76
N TRP A 51 1.09 0.01 -7.87
CA TRP A 51 2.23 -0.83 -7.51
C TRP A 51 2.51 -0.67 -6.02
N VAL A 52 2.44 -1.77 -5.27
CA VAL A 52 2.52 -1.81 -3.81
C VAL A 52 3.78 -2.56 -3.40
N GLY A 53 4.56 -1.90 -2.54
CA GLY A 53 5.58 -2.47 -1.68
C GLY A 53 6.76 -3.15 -2.39
N PRO A 54 7.98 -3.01 -1.88
CA PRO A 54 9.02 -4.00 -2.12
C PRO A 54 8.62 -5.30 -1.42
N CYS A 55 8.31 -6.32 -2.21
CA CYS A 55 8.18 -7.70 -1.78
C CYS A 55 9.45 -8.47 -2.17
N VAL A 56 9.79 -9.52 -1.45
CA VAL A 56 10.84 -10.47 -1.86
C VAL A 56 10.20 -11.73 -2.40
N VAL A 57 10.72 -12.25 -3.51
CA VAL A 57 10.30 -13.56 -4.03
C VAL A 57 10.87 -14.64 -3.12
N THR A 58 9.99 -15.43 -2.51
CA THR A 58 10.37 -16.52 -1.59
C THR A 58 10.37 -17.88 -2.26
N ALA A 59 9.57 -18.07 -3.32
CA ALA A 59 9.59 -19.30 -4.11
C ALA A 59 9.07 -19.07 -5.54
N ALA A 60 9.64 -19.79 -6.51
CA ALA A 60 9.05 -19.93 -7.84
C ALA A 60 8.04 -21.09 -7.85
N GLN A 61 6.87 -20.88 -8.45
CA GLN A 61 5.81 -21.89 -8.56
C GLN A 61 5.53 -22.25 -10.03
N ALA A 62 4.73 -23.28 -10.24
CA ALA A 62 4.24 -23.66 -11.57
C ALA A 62 3.37 -22.55 -12.19
N TYR A 63 3.21 -22.58 -13.52
CA TYR A 63 2.33 -21.67 -14.27
C TYR A 63 2.65 -20.17 -14.12
N ASN A 64 3.95 -19.81 -14.04
CA ASN A 64 4.41 -18.42 -13.91
C ASN A 64 3.84 -17.71 -12.67
N ALA A 65 3.60 -18.45 -11.58
CA ALA A 65 3.29 -17.90 -10.28
C ALA A 65 4.54 -17.85 -9.41
N PHE A 66 4.59 -16.87 -8.51
CA PHE A 66 5.66 -16.68 -7.55
C PHE A 66 5.06 -16.41 -6.19
N LYS A 67 5.62 -17.04 -5.17
CA LYS A 67 5.33 -16.68 -3.79
C LYS A 67 6.16 -15.45 -3.44
N VAL A 68 5.50 -14.41 -2.97
CA VAL A 68 6.15 -13.16 -2.57
C VAL A 68 5.82 -12.84 -1.13
N LYS A 69 6.82 -12.35 -0.39
CA LYS A 69 6.68 -11.91 0.99
C LYS A 69 6.82 -10.40 1.07
N HIS A 70 5.86 -9.72 1.67
CA HIS A 70 5.95 -8.29 1.90
C HIS A 70 6.98 -8.00 3.01
N LEU A 71 7.93 -7.09 2.78
CA LEU A 71 9.03 -6.88 3.73
C LEU A 71 8.61 -6.29 5.07
N VAL A 72 7.58 -5.44 5.08
CA VAL A 72 7.09 -4.80 6.32
C VAL A 72 6.09 -5.69 7.07
N THR A 73 4.99 -6.12 6.43
CA THR A 73 3.94 -6.92 7.08
C THR A 73 4.31 -8.39 7.26
N GLY A 74 5.32 -8.89 6.54
CA GLY A 74 5.69 -10.31 6.55
C GLY A 74 4.69 -11.24 5.86
N GLU A 75 3.59 -10.72 5.30
CA GLU A 75 2.54 -11.50 4.63
C GLU A 75 3.09 -12.16 3.36
N GLU A 76 2.76 -13.44 3.16
CA GLU A 76 3.08 -14.19 1.95
C GLU A 76 1.86 -14.32 1.03
N LEU A 77 2.05 -14.10 -0.27
CA LEU A 77 1.00 -14.20 -1.28
C LEU A 77 1.53 -14.87 -2.54
N ASP A 78 0.68 -15.66 -3.18
CA ASP A 78 0.95 -16.21 -4.51
C ASP A 78 0.51 -15.22 -5.60
N VAL A 79 1.45 -14.83 -6.46
CA VAL A 79 1.23 -13.76 -7.46
C VAL A 79 1.74 -14.21 -8.82
N HIS A 80 0.90 -14.07 -9.85
CA HIS A 80 1.31 -14.34 -11.23
C HIS A 80 2.35 -13.32 -11.70
N ALA A 81 3.30 -13.75 -12.53
CA ALA A 81 4.43 -12.95 -12.98
C ALA A 81 4.04 -11.63 -13.67
N SER A 82 2.90 -11.60 -14.38
CA SER A 82 2.37 -10.38 -15.01
C SER A 82 1.94 -9.29 -14.02
N ARG A 83 1.77 -9.66 -12.76
CA ARG A 83 1.41 -8.77 -11.64
C ARG A 83 2.62 -8.35 -10.81
N LEU A 84 3.82 -8.71 -11.25
CA LEU A 84 5.08 -8.37 -10.60
C LEU A 84 5.93 -7.47 -11.50
N LYS A 85 6.69 -6.57 -10.89
CA LYS A 85 7.66 -5.70 -11.57
C LYS A 85 8.94 -5.69 -10.77
N PHE A 86 10.09 -5.82 -11.43
CA PHE A 86 11.38 -5.70 -10.76
C PHE A 86 11.51 -4.35 -10.03
N PHE A 87 11.91 -4.42 -8.76
CA PHE A 87 12.20 -3.26 -7.94
C PHE A 87 13.72 -3.04 -7.88
N VAL A 88 14.46 -4.01 -7.34
CA VAL A 88 15.93 -3.98 -7.19
C VAL A 88 16.49 -5.40 -7.32
N ASP A 89 17.77 -5.52 -7.70
CA ASP A 89 18.50 -6.80 -7.75
C ASP A 89 18.72 -7.37 -6.34
N LYS A 90 19.10 -8.65 -6.23
CA LYS A 90 19.19 -9.42 -4.96
C LYS A 90 20.14 -8.86 -3.90
N ASP A 91 21.04 -7.96 -4.30
CA ASP A 91 22.10 -7.40 -3.46
C ASP A 91 21.64 -6.21 -2.60
N LEU A 92 20.33 -5.94 -2.53
CA LEU A 92 19.80 -4.90 -1.63
C LEU A 92 19.91 -5.37 -0.18
N GLU A 93 20.76 -4.70 0.58
CA GLU A 93 20.77 -4.80 2.05
C GLU A 93 19.49 -4.17 2.60
N VAL A 94 18.57 -5.00 3.08
CA VAL A 94 17.37 -4.55 3.78
C VAL A 94 17.78 -4.11 5.19
N THR A 95 18.05 -2.82 5.34
CA THR A 95 18.36 -2.21 6.63
C THR A 95 17.08 -1.89 7.40
N GLU A 96 17.19 -1.77 8.72
CA GLU A 96 16.10 -1.33 9.60
C GLU A 96 15.57 0.05 9.17
N GLU A 97 16.47 0.98 8.83
CA GLU A 97 16.11 2.31 8.31
C GLU A 97 15.30 2.23 7.00
N LEU A 98 15.65 1.30 6.10
CA LEU A 98 14.88 1.09 4.86
C LEU A 98 13.49 0.50 5.17
N LEU A 99 13.40 -0.44 6.11
CA LEU A 99 12.12 -1.01 6.55
C LEU A 99 11.24 0.05 7.23
N GLU A 100 11.81 0.88 8.10
CA GLU A 100 11.13 2.01 8.74
C GLU A 100 10.68 3.04 7.71
N HIS A 101 11.54 3.39 6.74
CA HIS A 101 11.19 4.28 5.66
C HIS A 101 10.05 3.70 4.79
N MET A 102 10.08 2.40 4.50
CA MET A 102 9.04 1.70 3.76
C MET A 102 7.72 1.62 4.55
N ALA A 103 7.77 1.39 5.86
CA ALA A 103 6.62 1.45 6.74
C ALA A 103 6.03 2.86 6.78
N ALA A 104 6.89 3.88 6.83
CA ALA A 104 6.52 5.29 6.82
C ALA A 104 5.98 5.79 5.47
N GLN A 105 6.36 5.16 4.35
CA GLN A 105 5.80 5.45 3.02
C GLN A 105 4.34 4.99 2.85
N GLY A 106 3.77 4.31 3.85
CA GLY A 106 2.34 4.10 4.03
C GLY A 106 1.86 2.75 3.50
N ILE A 107 1.59 1.84 4.43
CA ILE A 107 0.77 0.65 4.16
C ILE A 107 -0.70 1.10 4.15
N ILE A 108 -1.41 0.87 3.04
CA ILE A 108 -2.86 1.10 2.99
C ILE A 108 -3.56 -0.05 3.70
N LEU A 109 -3.81 0.14 5.00
CA LEU A 109 -4.59 -0.78 5.82
C LEU A 109 -6.09 -0.54 5.63
N ARG A 110 -6.86 -1.63 5.58
CA ARG A 110 -8.32 -1.54 5.56
C ARG A 110 -8.82 -1.33 6.99
N VAL A 111 -9.72 -0.38 7.18
CA VAL A 111 -10.47 -0.22 8.44
C VAL A 111 -11.33 -1.46 8.68
N ARG A 112 -11.15 -2.12 9.82
CA ARG A 112 -12.04 -3.17 10.31
C ARG A 112 -13.24 -2.56 11.02
N GLU A 113 -12.97 -1.67 11.97
CA GLU A 113 -14.01 -1.03 12.78
C GLU A 113 -13.54 0.32 13.34
N LEU A 114 -14.48 1.26 13.50
CA LEU A 114 -14.26 2.51 14.22
C LEU A 114 -14.77 2.33 15.64
N ILE A 115 -13.87 2.27 16.62
CA ILE A 115 -14.20 1.81 17.98
C ILE A 115 -14.80 2.95 18.82
N ARG A 116 -14.04 4.04 18.95
CA ARG A 116 -14.37 5.15 19.83
C ARG A 116 -13.72 6.45 19.37
N ASN A 117 -14.23 7.57 19.85
CA ASN A 117 -13.72 8.89 19.52
C ASN A 117 -13.21 9.62 20.76
N ARG A 118 -12.30 10.58 20.56
CA ARG A 118 -11.84 11.49 21.60
C ARG A 118 -11.56 12.87 21.02
N TRP A 119 -11.63 13.88 21.88
CA TRP A 119 -11.09 15.20 21.58
C TRP A 119 -9.60 15.23 21.93
N ASN A 120 -8.75 15.69 21.01
CA ASN A 120 -7.34 15.94 21.27
C ASN A 120 -7.11 17.46 21.39
N ASP A 121 -6.72 17.92 22.57
CA ASP A 121 -6.48 19.34 22.85
C ASP A 121 -5.26 19.92 22.12
N GLN A 122 -4.25 19.09 21.84
CA GLN A 122 -3.04 19.51 21.13
C GLN A 122 -3.33 19.81 19.66
N SER A 123 -4.02 18.89 18.99
CA SER A 123 -4.41 19.06 17.58
C SER A 123 -5.68 19.87 17.40
N ARG A 124 -6.41 20.16 18.50
CA ARG A 124 -7.73 20.83 18.51
C ARG A 124 -8.71 20.19 17.53
N SER A 125 -8.67 18.87 17.45
CA SER A 125 -9.46 18.06 16.53
C SER A 125 -9.94 16.79 17.21
N TYR A 126 -11.00 16.22 16.66
CA TYR A 126 -11.41 14.87 17.01
C TYR A 126 -10.48 13.83 16.37
N GLU A 127 -10.24 12.76 17.12
CA GLU A 127 -9.57 11.54 16.68
C GLU A 127 -10.52 10.36 16.87
N ILE A 128 -10.39 9.35 16.01
CA ILE A 128 -11.13 8.09 16.10
C ILE A 128 -10.10 6.96 16.26
N LEU A 129 -10.34 6.08 17.23
CA LEU A 129 -9.59 4.85 17.39
C LEU A 129 -10.04 3.87 16.31
N VAL A 130 -9.10 3.45 15.47
CA VAL A 130 -9.34 2.57 14.33
C VAL A 130 -8.80 1.20 14.64
N TRP A 131 -9.66 0.20 14.52
CA TRP A 131 -9.23 -1.19 14.45
C TRP A 131 -8.91 -1.54 13.01
N TRP A 132 -7.70 -2.04 12.78
CA TRP A 132 -7.21 -2.39 11.45
C TRP A 132 -7.52 -3.84 11.08
N HIS A 133 -7.89 -4.07 9.82
CA HIS A 133 -8.18 -5.40 9.33
C HIS A 133 -6.89 -6.22 9.20
N GLY A 134 -6.86 -7.39 9.83
CA GLY A 134 -5.69 -8.27 9.82
C GLY A 134 -4.64 -7.97 10.89
N LEU A 135 -4.86 -6.95 11.74
CA LEU A 135 -3.99 -6.59 12.86
C LEU A 135 -4.66 -6.88 14.21
N GLU A 136 -3.84 -7.00 15.25
CA GLU A 136 -4.30 -7.18 16.63
C GLU A 136 -4.73 -5.85 17.25
N ALA A 137 -5.58 -5.88 18.28
CA ALA A 137 -6.10 -4.66 18.93
C ALA A 137 -5.00 -3.80 19.61
N ILE A 138 -3.83 -4.37 19.88
CA ILE A 138 -2.67 -3.60 20.36
C ILE A 138 -2.12 -2.64 19.30
N GLU A 139 -2.42 -2.90 18.03
CA GLU A 139 -2.01 -2.11 16.87
C GLU A 139 -3.06 -1.07 16.47
N ASP A 140 -4.15 -0.93 17.25
CA ASP A 140 -5.16 0.11 17.03
C ASP A 140 -4.54 1.51 17.17
N SER A 141 -4.82 2.39 16.22
CA SER A 141 -4.26 3.74 16.20
C SER A 141 -5.35 4.81 16.29
N TRP A 142 -5.00 5.95 16.88
CA TRP A 142 -5.85 7.13 16.93
C TRP A 142 -5.60 7.97 15.68
N GLU A 143 -6.58 7.96 14.77
CA GLU A 143 -6.49 8.66 13.51
C GLU A 143 -7.29 9.97 13.54
N PRO A 144 -6.78 11.07 12.94
CA PRO A 144 -7.52 12.32 12.85
C PRO A 144 -8.85 12.15 12.10
N LEU A 145 -9.93 12.70 12.65
CA LEU A 145 -11.27 12.64 12.04
C LEU A 145 -11.26 13.18 10.60
N SER A 146 -10.50 14.23 10.34
CA SER A 146 -10.36 14.83 9.00
C SER A 146 -9.69 13.90 7.99
N ALA A 147 -8.67 13.14 8.41
CA ALA A 147 -8.02 12.14 7.58
C ALA A 147 -8.98 10.97 7.31
N MET A 148 -9.60 10.42 8.36
CA MET A 148 -10.56 9.34 8.22
C MET A 148 -11.77 9.72 7.36
N TYR A 149 -12.25 10.96 7.48
CA TYR A 149 -13.36 11.44 6.66
C TYR A 149 -12.96 11.55 5.18
N LYS A 150 -11.73 11.95 4.88
CA LYS A 150 -11.22 12.00 3.50
C LYS A 150 -11.11 10.61 2.88
N ASP A 151 -10.70 9.62 3.67
CA ASP A 151 -10.37 8.28 3.17
C ASP A 151 -11.58 7.32 3.18
N VAL A 152 -12.43 7.39 4.20
CA VAL A 152 -13.58 6.49 4.41
C VAL A 152 -14.84 7.23 4.91
N SER A 153 -15.21 8.32 4.21
CA SER A 153 -16.34 9.21 4.57
C SER A 153 -17.62 8.48 4.97
N THR A 154 -18.03 7.44 4.23
CA THR A 154 -19.26 6.68 4.51
C THR A 154 -19.19 5.94 5.85
N LEU A 155 -18.05 5.34 6.18
CA LEU A 155 -17.86 4.66 7.47
C LEU A 155 -17.87 5.66 8.62
N VAL A 156 -17.21 6.81 8.44
CA VAL A 156 -17.19 7.87 9.45
C VAL A 156 -18.58 8.43 9.68
N GLN A 157 -19.36 8.71 8.63
CA GLN A 157 -20.73 9.22 8.76
C GLN A 157 -21.64 8.24 9.50
N ALA A 158 -21.57 6.94 9.16
CA ALA A 158 -22.34 5.91 9.85
C ALA A 158 -21.96 5.81 11.34
N TYR A 159 -20.66 5.82 11.63
CA TYR A 159 -20.15 5.79 12.99
C TYR A 159 -20.61 7.02 13.80
N VAL A 160 -20.44 8.24 13.25
CA VAL A 160 -20.83 9.48 13.94
C VAL A 160 -22.34 9.50 14.21
N ALA A 161 -23.17 9.05 13.27
CA ALA A 161 -24.62 8.92 13.48
C ALA A 161 -24.97 7.93 14.60
N SER A 162 -24.17 6.88 14.79
CA SER A 162 -24.36 5.89 15.86
C SER A 162 -23.79 6.33 17.22
N ALA A 163 -22.77 7.19 17.23
CA ALA A 163 -22.02 7.60 18.42
C ALA A 163 -22.81 8.53 19.35
N LYS A 164 -23.90 9.16 18.87
CA LYS A 164 -24.77 10.09 19.63
C LYS A 164 -24.00 11.24 20.31
N ASP A 165 -22.84 11.63 19.77
CA ASP A 165 -22.05 12.77 20.25
C ASP A 165 -22.32 14.02 19.41
N SER A 166 -23.13 14.93 19.96
CA SER A 166 -23.48 16.20 19.32
C SER A 166 -22.29 17.11 19.00
N LYS A 167 -21.18 17.02 19.75
CA LYS A 167 -19.98 17.82 19.48
C LYS A 167 -19.20 17.24 18.31
N LEU A 168 -19.07 15.91 18.25
CA LEU A 168 -18.47 15.19 17.13
C LEU A 168 -19.26 15.45 15.84
N GLU A 169 -20.59 15.36 15.88
CA GLU A 169 -21.46 15.66 14.75
C GLU A 169 -21.28 17.08 14.22
N ARG A 170 -21.18 18.08 15.12
CA ARG A 170 -20.92 19.48 14.71
C ARG A 170 -19.55 19.62 14.07
N HIS A 171 -18.55 18.94 14.61
CA HIS A 171 -17.19 18.99 14.06
C HIS A 171 -17.13 18.34 12.67
N LEU A 172 -17.83 17.22 12.46
CA LEU A 172 -17.96 16.58 11.15
C LEU A 172 -18.66 17.52 10.14
N LYS A 173 -19.77 18.15 10.53
CA LYS A 173 -20.47 19.14 9.67
C LYS A 173 -19.58 20.32 9.29
N ALA A 174 -18.69 20.74 10.19
CA ALA A 174 -17.72 21.79 9.88
C ALA A 174 -16.67 21.34 8.85
N LEU A 175 -16.30 20.05 8.84
CA LEU A 175 -15.44 19.45 7.80
C LEU A 175 -16.16 19.29 6.46
N GLU A 176 -17.48 19.05 6.47
CA GLU A 176 -18.33 18.93 5.27
C GLU A 176 -18.61 20.28 4.58
N ALA A 177 -18.55 21.38 5.34
CA ALA A 177 -18.84 22.70 4.82
C ALA A 177 -17.82 23.07 3.72
N PRO A 178 -18.26 23.50 2.52
CA PRO A 178 -17.34 23.94 1.48
C PRO A 178 -16.53 25.12 2.01
N ALA A 179 -15.20 25.00 1.93
CA ALA A 179 -14.29 26.09 2.26
C ALA A 179 -14.75 27.34 1.50
N LYS A 180 -15.29 28.33 2.21
CA LYS A 180 -15.64 29.64 1.63
C LYS A 180 -14.35 30.20 1.02
N ARG A 181 -14.22 30.10 -0.30
CA ARG A 181 -13.20 30.80 -1.06
C ARG A 181 -13.41 32.29 -0.77
N ARG A 182 -12.49 32.87 0.01
CA ARG A 182 -12.30 34.31 0.08
C ARG A 182 -11.51 34.75 -1.13
#